data_AF-A0A7H8YPM7-F1
#
_entry.id   AF-A0A7H8YPM7-F1
#
_cell.length_a   1.000
_cell.length_b   1.000
_cell.length_c   1.000
_cell.angle_alpha   90.00
_cell.angle_beta   90.00
_cell.angle_gamma   90.00
#
_symmetry.space_group_name_H-M   'P 1'
#
loop_
_entity.id
_entity.type
_entity.pdbx_description
1 polymer ?
#
loop_
_entity_poly.entity_id
_entity_poly.type
_entity_poly.pdbx_seq_one_letter_code
_entity_poly.pdbx_strand_id
1 'polypeptide(L)'
;MESFANNLICLISELKAELQKKDSYFPAHQLEKAIYIFSIIRDNISSKSFGDNLSNDLDKIMRWSIDSWPWDNLITKKTWSIIEEYNKIKKTLPIK
;
A
#
# COMPACT_ATOMS: atom_id res chain seq x y z
N MET A 1 2.46 12.29 10.15
CA MET A 1 1.20 11.73 9.60
C MET A 1 0.81 12.36 8.27
N GLU A 2 0.84 13.69 8.12
CA GLU A 2 0.48 14.35 6.85
C GLU A 2 1.38 13.95 5.67
N SER A 3 2.71 13.91 5.87
CA SER A 3 3.67 13.42 4.86
C SER A 3 3.38 11.98 4.41
N PHE A 4 3.08 11.07 5.36
CA PHE A 4 2.70 9.69 5.07
C PHE A 4 1.41 9.59 4.26
N ALA A 5 0.36 10.35 4.65
CA ALA A 5 -0.92 10.36 3.95
C ALA A 5 -0.77 10.84 2.49
N ASN A 6 0.06 11.86 2.25
CA ASN A 6 0.36 12.35 0.91
C ASN A 6 1.11 11.30 0.08
N ASN A 7 2.13 10.65 0.66
CA ASN A 7 2.85 9.58 -0.02
C ASN A 7 1.94 8.40 -0.40
N LEU A 8 1.00 8.06 0.49
CA LEU A 8 0.01 7.01 0.26
C LEU A 8 -0.96 7.38 -0.87
N ILE A 9 -1.46 8.61 -0.90
CA ILE A 9 -2.35 9.11 -1.98
C ILE A 9 -1.62 9.09 -3.33
N CYS A 10 -0.35 9.51 -3.35
CA CYS A 10 0.50 9.44 -4.54
C CYS A 10 0.65 7.98 -5.00
N LEU A 11 1.00 7.06 -4.10
CA LEU A 11 1.14 5.64 -4.44
C LEU A 11 -0.15 5.04 -5.01
N ILE A 12 -1.30 5.31 -4.39
CA ILE A 12 -2.61 4.83 -4.89
C ILE A 12 -2.86 5.33 -6.32
N SER A 13 -2.50 6.58 -6.61
CA SER A 13 -2.67 7.17 -7.94
C SER A 13 -1.73 6.53 -8.96
N GLU A 14 -0.48 6.25 -8.59
CA GLU A 14 0.50 5.55 -9.42
C GLU A 14 0.06 4.10 -9.73
N LEU A 15 -0.43 3.37 -8.72
CA LEU A 15 -0.97 2.01 -8.91
C LEU A 15 -2.18 2.00 -9.84
N LYS A 16 -3.08 2.99 -9.72
CA LYS A 16 -4.22 3.15 -10.63
C LYS A 16 -3.76 3.43 -12.05
N ALA A 17 -2.76 4.29 -12.23
CA ALA A 17 -2.20 4.57 -13.55
C ALA A 17 -1.58 3.29 -14.16
N GLU A 18 -0.86 2.51 -13.36
CA GLU A 18 -0.27 1.23 -13.78
C GLU A 18 -1.33 0.21 -14.18
N LEU A 19 -2.45 0.14 -13.45
CA LEU A 19 -3.58 -0.75 -13.77
C LEU A 19 -4.23 -0.44 -15.12
N GLN A 20 -4.18 0.81 -15.57
CA GLN A 20 -4.73 1.22 -16.87
C GLN A 20 -3.77 0.97 -18.04
N LYS A 21 -2.51 0.62 -17.79
CA LYS A 21 -1.54 0.31 -18.86
C LYS A 21 -1.85 -1.04 -19.48
N LYS A 22 -1.91 -1.09 -20.80
CA LYS A 22 -2.15 -2.33 -21.56
C LYS A 22 -0.99 -3.33 -21.45
N ASP A 23 0.20 -2.83 -21.18
CA ASP A 23 1.49 -3.53 -21.13
C ASP A 23 2.13 -3.46 -19.72
N SER A 24 1.30 -3.33 -18.69
CA SER A 24 1.77 -3.35 -17.30
C SER A 24 2.54 -4.63 -16.98
N TYR A 25 3.69 -4.46 -16.33
CA TYR A 25 4.46 -5.57 -15.78
C TYR A 25 3.85 -6.14 -14.49
N PHE A 26 2.83 -5.48 -13.95
CA PHE A 26 2.18 -5.87 -12.70
C PHE A 26 0.88 -6.63 -12.99
N PRO A 27 0.64 -7.78 -12.35
CA PRO A 27 -0.63 -8.48 -12.48
C PRO A 27 -1.81 -7.62 -12.00
N ALA A 28 -2.83 -7.45 -12.84
CA ALA A 28 -3.97 -6.56 -12.58
C ALA A 28 -4.66 -6.85 -11.23
N HIS A 29 -4.94 -8.13 -10.94
CA HIS A 29 -5.59 -8.52 -9.68
C HIS A 29 -4.77 -8.14 -8.42
N GLN A 30 -3.44 -8.10 -8.53
CA GLN A 30 -2.56 -7.69 -7.44
C GLN A 30 -2.60 -6.18 -7.25
N LEU A 31 -2.60 -5.41 -8.35
CA LEU A 31 -2.76 -3.96 -8.32
C LEU A 31 -4.12 -3.56 -7.72
N GLU A 32 -5.22 -4.18 -8.17
CA GLU A 32 -6.57 -3.91 -7.66
C GLU A 32 -6.64 -4.13 -6.14
N LYS A 33 -6.11 -5.26 -5.66
CA LYS A 33 -6.09 -5.57 -4.23
C LYS A 33 -5.18 -4.60 -3.46
N ALA A 34 -4.00 -4.25 -3.99
CA ALA A 34 -3.12 -3.27 -3.36
C ALA A 34 -3.79 -1.90 -3.24
N ILE A 35 -4.43 -1.41 -4.31
CA ILE A 35 -5.19 -0.14 -4.33
C ILE A 35 -6.29 -0.16 -3.27
N TYR A 36 -7.04 -1.26 -3.17
CA TYR A 36 -8.11 -1.41 -2.18
C TYR A 36 -7.56 -1.31 -0.75
N ILE A 37 -6.53 -2.08 -0.43
CA ILE A 37 -5.94 -2.11 0.91
C ILE A 37 -5.31 -0.76 1.29
N PHE A 38 -4.59 -0.12 0.36
CA PHE A 38 -4.03 1.21 0.59
C PHE A 38 -5.10 2.29 0.75
N SER A 39 -6.25 2.15 0.08
CA SER A 39 -7.39 3.05 0.29
C SER A 39 -7.98 2.92 1.68
N ILE A 40 -8.12 1.69 2.21
CA ILE A 40 -8.51 1.47 3.61
C ILE A 40 -7.52 2.13 4.56
N ILE A 41 -6.22 1.96 4.33
CA ILE A 41 -5.18 2.58 5.17
C ILE A 41 -5.33 4.11 5.17
N ARG A 42 -5.55 4.73 4.01
CA ARG A 42 -5.78 6.18 3.87
C ARG A 42 -6.99 6.62 4.70
N ASP A 43 -8.08 5.86 4.62
CA ASP A 43 -9.33 6.18 5.32
C ASP A 43 -9.16 5.99 6.84
N ASN A 44 -8.39 4.99 7.28
CA ASN A 44 -8.03 4.75 8.67
C ASN A 44 -7.17 5.87 9.27
N ILE A 45 -6.18 6.38 8.52
CA ILE A 45 -5.39 7.56 8.93
C ILE A 45 -6.29 8.79 9.05
N SER A 46 -7.17 9.01 8.07
CA SER A 46 -8.04 10.19 8.01
C SER A 46 -9.07 10.20 9.14
N SER A 47 -9.63 9.03 9.45
CA SER A 47 -10.62 8.84 10.53
C SER A 47 -9.99 8.58 11.91
N LYS A 48 -8.66 8.40 11.99
CA LYS A 48 -7.93 7.96 13.19
C LYS A 48 -8.49 6.66 13.79
N SER A 49 -9.05 5.79 12.95
CA SER A 49 -9.63 4.50 13.31
C SER A 49 -8.74 3.39 12.76
N PHE A 50 -8.17 2.56 13.64
CA PHE A 50 -7.22 1.49 13.25
C PHE A 50 -7.77 0.09 13.56
N GLY A 51 -9.09 -0.08 13.43
CA GLY A 51 -9.78 -1.32 13.78
C GLY A 51 -9.54 -2.48 12.80
N ASP A 52 -9.14 -2.19 11.56
CA ASP A 52 -8.96 -3.23 10.54
C ASP A 52 -7.64 -3.99 10.70
N ASN A 53 -7.73 -5.30 10.81
CA ASN A 53 -6.55 -6.16 10.82
C ASN A 53 -6.05 -6.43 9.39
N LEU A 54 -5.23 -5.50 8.87
CA LEU A 54 -4.67 -5.57 7.53
C LEU A 54 -3.34 -6.35 7.43
N SER A 55 -2.83 -6.94 8.53
CA SER A 55 -1.49 -7.55 8.55
C SER A 55 -1.32 -8.62 7.47
N ASN A 56 -2.31 -9.50 7.30
CA ASN A 56 -2.26 -10.56 6.28
C ASN A 56 -2.33 -10.01 4.84
N ASP A 57 -3.09 -8.94 4.61
CA ASP A 57 -3.17 -8.31 3.30
C ASP A 57 -1.85 -7.60 2.94
N LEU A 58 -1.24 -6.93 3.92
CA LEU A 58 0.06 -6.28 3.75
C LEU A 58 1.17 -7.30 3.49
N ASP A 59 1.21 -8.41 4.22
CA ASP A 59 2.16 -9.49 3.97
C ASP A 59 2.01 -10.09 2.57
N LYS A 60 0.77 -10.23 2.06
CA LYS A 60 0.53 -10.68 0.69
C LYS A 60 1.07 -9.71 -0.34
N ILE A 61 0.85 -8.40 -0.16
CA ILE A 61 1.38 -7.37 -1.06
C ILE A 61 2.92 -7.39 -1.08
N MET A 62 3.54 -7.56 0.08
CA MET A 62 5.00 -7.69 0.19
C MET A 62 5.50 -8.96 -0.50
N ARG A 63 4.79 -10.10 -0.42
CA ARG A 63 5.18 -11.30 -1.17
C ARG A 63 5.09 -11.10 -2.68
N TRP A 64 4.02 -10.48 -3.18
CA TRP A 64 3.92 -10.18 -4.62
C TRP A 64 5.06 -9.34 -5.15
N SER A 65 5.56 -8.41 -4.34
CA SER A 65 6.71 -7.60 -4.74
C SER A 65 8.01 -8.39 -4.94
N ILE A 66 8.14 -9.55 -4.30
CA ILE A 66 9.28 -10.46 -4.40
C ILE A 66 9.05 -11.44 -5.56
N ASP A 67 7.83 -11.98 -5.64
CA ASP A 67 7.53 -13.11 -6.53
C ASP A 67 7.07 -12.67 -7.93
N SER A 68 6.51 -11.46 -8.07
CA SER A 68 5.73 -11.08 -9.26
C SER A 68 5.94 -9.66 -9.76
N TRP A 69 6.39 -8.71 -8.92
CA TRP A 69 6.59 -7.33 -9.36
C TRP A 69 8.04 -7.07 -9.74
N PRO A 70 8.32 -6.12 -10.65
CA PRO A 70 9.70 -5.76 -10.95
C PRO A 70 10.31 -5.03 -9.76
N TRP A 71 11.34 -5.62 -9.13
CA TRP A 71 11.98 -5.07 -7.94
C TRP A 71 12.59 -3.68 -8.15
N ASP A 72 13.16 -3.44 -9.33
CA ASP A 72 13.76 -2.15 -9.67
C ASP A 72 12.74 -1.04 -9.94
N ASN A 73 11.45 -1.39 -10.07
CA ASN A 73 10.39 -0.42 -10.31
C ASN A 73 10.14 0.45 -9.07
N LEU A 74 9.97 1.76 -9.31
CA LEU A 74 9.73 2.75 -8.27
C LEU A 74 8.44 2.47 -7.48
N ILE A 75 7.37 1.97 -8.13
CA ILE A 75 6.10 1.61 -7.48
C ILE A 75 6.34 0.51 -6.44
N THR A 76 7.15 -0.49 -6.77
CA THR A 76 7.53 -1.58 -5.85
C THR A 76 8.24 -1.02 -4.61
N LYS A 77 9.25 -0.17 -4.81
CA LYS A 77 10.00 0.46 -3.71
C LYS A 77 9.13 1.35 -2.82
N LYS A 78 8.23 2.13 -3.43
CA LYS A 78 7.27 2.98 -2.70
C LYS A 78 6.27 2.14 -1.89
N THR A 79 5.80 1.03 -2.45
CA THR A 79 4.91 0.08 -1.77
C THR A 79 5.55 -0.44 -0.49
N TRP A 80 6.81 -0.87 -0.54
CA TRP A 80 7.56 -1.29 0.65
C TRP A 80 7.65 -0.18 1.69
N SER A 81 8.11 1.00 1.28
CA SER A 81 8.29 2.14 2.19
C SER A 81 6.98 2.51 2.90
N ILE A 82 5.85 2.48 2.19
CA ILE A 82 4.53 2.76 2.77
C ILE A 82 4.13 1.69 3.80
N ILE A 83 4.35 0.41 3.50
CA ILE A 83 4.01 -0.69 4.41
C ILE A 83 4.87 -0.63 5.68
N GLU A 84 6.17 -0.36 5.55
CA GLU A 84 7.07 -0.19 6.68
C GLU A 84 6.67 1.00 7.56
N GLU A 85 6.34 2.15 6.95
CA GLU A 85 5.93 3.33 7.68
C GLU A 85 4.59 3.12 8.39
N TYR A 86 3.62 2.48 7.73
CA TYR A 86 2.35 2.10 8.34
C TYR A 86 2.55 1.21 9.57
N ASN A 87 3.40 0.18 9.46
CA ASN A 87 3.71 -0.72 10.57
C ASN A 87 4.39 -0.02 11.74
N LYS A 88 5.21 1.02 11.49
CA LYS A 88 5.78 1.88 12.54
C LYS A 88 4.69 2.70 13.24
N ILE A 89 3.78 3.30 12.48
CA ILE A 89 2.66 4.10 13.03
C ILE A 89 1.72 3.23 13.86
N LYS A 90 1.37 2.02 13.37
CA LYS A 90 0.50 1.10 14.11
C LYS A 90 1.08 0.71 15.47
N LYS A 91 2.40 0.56 15.58
CA LYS A 91 3.07 0.21 16.85
C LYS A 91 3.13 1.36 17.86
N THR A 92 3.02 2.61 17.41
CA THR A 92 3.10 3.80 18.30
C THR A 92 1.74 4.29 18.77
N LEU A 93 0.65 3.77 18.20
CA LEU A 93 -0.71 4.11 18.63
C LEU A 93 -1.09 3.25 19.84
N PRO A 94 -1.59 3.84 20.94
CA PRO A 94 -2.07 3.07 22.08
C PRO A 94 -3.24 2.19 21.61
N ILE A 95 -3.10 0.88 21.86
CA ILE A 95 -4.20 -0.06 21.71
C ILE A 95 -5.27 0.40 22.71
N LYS A 96 -6.43 0.82 22.19
CA LYS A 96 -7.61 1.11 23.03
C LYS A 96 -8.22 -0.19 23.52
#